data_AF-A0A4U8TD43-F1
#
_entry.id   AF-A0A4U8TD43-F1
#
_cell.length_a   1.000
_cell.length_b   1.000
_cell.length_c   1.000
_cell.angle_alpha   90.00
_cell.angle_beta   90.00
_cell.angle_gamma   90.00
#
_symmetry.space_group_name_H-M   'P 1'
#
loop_
_entity.id
_entity.type
_entity.pdbx_description
1 polymer ?
#
loop_
_entity_poly.entity_id
_entity_poly.type
_entity_poly.pdbx_seq_one_letter_code
_entity_poly.pdbx_strand_id
1 'polypeptide(L)'
;MDKLSYIDIGILVLLLLLSIKGIWQGIIRGLASFLGILLGIFFASRFYNNVGEWFARSIYDLGSLELNALVGFLILITLIWALCLFIGEIVFRMVKFTPLAVVDSALGLLFGFCKSFLLISIIVFGISQIGWLKNFSQNIEQNSSIFPLMKSLAVRIMNLQQVQEAQENLNTLGTQILNNNELQDGLNNTLGEPTQNLAPDSHTSQSPQ
;
A
#
# COMPACT_ATOMS: atom_id res chain seq x y z
N MET A 1 39.42 -9.48 9.33
CA MET A 1 38.31 -10.45 9.24
C MET A 1 37.25 -9.94 10.18
N ASP A 2 36.39 -9.09 9.64
CA ASP A 2 35.41 -8.35 10.43
C ASP A 2 34.40 -9.36 10.98
N LYS A 3 34.27 -9.41 12.30
CA LYS A 3 33.35 -10.33 12.97
C LYS A 3 31.94 -9.96 12.54
N LEU A 4 31.28 -10.83 11.77
CA LEU A 4 29.86 -10.67 11.47
C LEU A 4 29.12 -10.50 12.80
N SER A 5 28.45 -9.36 12.97
CA SER A 5 27.67 -9.13 14.18
C SER A 5 26.46 -10.03 14.19
N TYR A 6 25.95 -10.32 15.39
CA TYR A 6 24.69 -11.05 15.57
C TYR A 6 23.53 -10.41 14.78
N ILE A 7 23.62 -9.12 14.47
CA ILE A 7 22.62 -8.43 13.65
C ILE A 7 22.80 -8.70 12.16
N ASP A 8 24.05 -8.82 11.67
CA ASP A 8 24.31 -9.26 10.29
C ASP A 8 23.77 -10.68 10.08
N ILE A 9 23.97 -11.57 11.05
CA ILE A 9 23.45 -12.94 10.98
C ILE A 9 21.92 -12.95 10.98
N GLY A 10 21.28 -12.09 11.78
CA GLY A 10 19.82 -11.97 11.81
C GLY A 10 19.24 -11.49 10.49
N ILE A 11 19.83 -10.44 9.90
CA ILE A 11 19.42 -9.91 8.60
C ILE A 11 19.66 -10.94 7.50
N LEU A 12 20.81 -11.61 7.50
CA LEU A 12 21.16 -12.63 6.52
C LEU A 12 20.19 -13.81 6.58
N VAL A 13 19.86 -14.30 7.78
CA VAL A 13 18.89 -15.39 7.98
C VAL A 13 17.50 -14.97 7.52
N LEU A 14 17.04 -13.77 7.88
CA LEU A 14 15.75 -13.25 7.44
C LEU A 14 15.69 -13.16 5.91
N LEU A 15 16.73 -12.61 5.30
CA LEU A 15 16.85 -12.48 3.85
C LEU A 15 16.86 -13.86 3.18
N LEU A 16 17.58 -14.83 3.75
CA LEU A 16 17.63 -16.21 3.24
C LEU A 16 16.26 -16.88 3.31
N LEU A 17 15.56 -16.77 4.44
CA LEU A 17 14.21 -17.31 4.64
C LEU A 17 13.20 -16.72 3.65
N LEU A 18 13.23 -15.40 3.45
CA LEU A 18 12.37 -14.73 2.49
C LEU A 18 12.73 -15.09 1.04
N SER A 19 14.02 -15.26 0.74
CA SER A 19 14.50 -15.63 -0.60
C SER A 19 14.20 -17.08 -0.95
N ILE A 20 14.25 -18.00 0.02
CA ILE A 20 13.94 -19.42 -0.18
C ILE A 20 12.49 -19.60 -0.66
N LYS A 21 11.57 -18.75 -0.18
CA LYS A 21 10.18 -18.72 -0.67
C LYS A 21 10.10 -18.39 -2.16
N GLY A 22 11.06 -17.65 -2.69
CA GLY A 22 11.20 -17.34 -4.12
C GLY A 22 11.48 -18.57 -5.00
N ILE A 23 12.17 -19.59 -4.48
CA ILE A 23 12.39 -20.86 -5.21
C ILE A 23 11.06 -21.54 -5.48
N TRP A 24 10.19 -21.64 -4.46
CA TRP A 24 8.89 -22.33 -4.60
C TRP A 24 7.95 -21.61 -5.54
N GLN A 25 8.03 -20.28 -5.58
CA GLN A 25 7.23 -19.47 -6.47
C GLN A 25 7.77 -19.48 -7.91
N GLY A 26 9.09 -19.53 -8.11
CA GLY A 26 9.71 -19.39 -9.43
C GLY A 26 9.64 -17.95 -9.96
N ILE A 27 10.48 -17.60 -10.94
CA ILE A 27 10.49 -16.24 -11.49
C ILE A 27 9.22 -15.95 -12.30
N ILE A 28 8.70 -16.89 -13.09
CA ILE A 28 7.54 -16.65 -13.96
C ILE A 28 6.32 -16.19 -13.16
N ARG A 29 5.99 -16.92 -12.08
CA ARG A 29 4.84 -16.56 -11.22
C ARG A 29 5.13 -15.35 -10.35
N GLY A 30 6.38 -15.19 -9.91
CA GLY A 30 6.82 -13.99 -9.20
C GLY A 30 6.66 -12.72 -10.04
N LEU A 31 7.12 -12.74 -11.29
CA LEU A 31 7.01 -11.63 -12.23
C LEU A 31 5.56 -11.40 -12.63
N ALA A 32 4.78 -12.46 -12.91
CA ALA A 32 3.35 -12.32 -13.22
C ALA A 32 2.58 -11.65 -12.08
N SER A 33 2.84 -12.02 -10.82
CA SER A 33 2.24 -11.33 -9.67
C SER A 33 2.66 -9.87 -9.60
N PHE A 34 3.95 -9.58 -9.81
CA PHE A 34 4.49 -8.23 -9.69
C PHE A 34 3.98 -7.31 -10.81
N LEU A 35 4.04 -7.76 -12.06
CA LEU A 35 3.48 -7.07 -13.22
C LEU A 35 1.96 -6.96 -13.13
N GLY A 36 1.27 -7.97 -12.59
CA GLY A 36 -0.18 -7.94 -12.39
C GLY A 36 -0.61 -6.79 -11.49
N ILE A 37 0.16 -6.50 -10.43
CA ILE A 37 -0.10 -5.33 -9.57
C ILE A 37 0.21 -4.03 -10.31
N LEU A 38 1.35 -3.93 -10.99
CA LEU A 38 1.74 -2.73 -11.75
C LEU A 38 0.71 -2.37 -12.83
N LEU A 39 0.35 -3.35 -13.65
CA LEU A 39 -0.68 -3.22 -14.67
C LEU A 39 -2.05 -2.97 -14.04
N GLY A 40 -2.37 -3.70 -12.97
CA GLY A 40 -3.60 -3.51 -12.21
C GLY A 40 -3.77 -2.07 -11.76
N ILE A 41 -2.75 -1.46 -11.17
CA ILE A 41 -2.75 -0.05 -10.75
C ILE A 41 -2.90 0.87 -11.95
N PHE A 42 -2.17 0.64 -13.04
CA PHE A 42 -2.24 1.47 -14.25
C PHE A 42 -3.64 1.50 -14.85
N PHE A 43 -4.25 0.33 -15.06
CA PHE A 43 -5.60 0.20 -15.60
C PHE A 43 -6.66 0.66 -14.59
N ALA A 44 -6.52 0.29 -13.32
CA ALA A 44 -7.45 0.73 -12.27
C ALA A 44 -7.46 2.26 -12.16
N SER A 45 -6.30 2.92 -12.17
CA SER A 45 -6.19 4.38 -12.16
C SER A 45 -6.92 5.06 -13.32
N ARG A 46 -7.10 4.37 -14.46
CA ARG A 46 -7.86 4.92 -15.60
C ARG A 46 -9.35 4.62 -15.54
N PHE A 47 -9.75 3.44 -15.07
CA PHE A 47 -11.12 2.92 -15.22
C PHE A 47 -11.90 2.79 -13.91
N TYR A 48 -11.31 3.17 -12.77
CA TYR A 48 -11.92 3.00 -11.44
C TYR A 48 -13.29 3.67 -11.31
N ASN A 49 -13.49 4.87 -11.87
CA ASN A 49 -14.76 5.60 -11.78
C ASN A 49 -15.92 4.81 -12.40
N ASN A 50 -15.73 4.27 -13.61
CA ASN A 50 -16.78 3.53 -14.32
C ASN A 50 -17.17 2.25 -13.58
N VAL A 51 -16.17 1.54 -13.01
CA VAL A 51 -16.40 0.31 -12.26
C VAL A 51 -17.01 0.59 -10.89
N GLY A 52 -16.60 1.68 -10.24
CA GLY A 52 -17.17 2.13 -8.98
C GLY A 52 -18.63 2.52 -9.10
N GLU A 53 -19.00 3.28 -10.14
CA GLU A 53 -20.41 3.60 -10.41
C GLU A 53 -21.24 2.36 -10.73
N TRP A 54 -20.70 1.43 -11.52
CA TRP A 54 -21.39 0.17 -11.82
C TRP A 54 -21.61 -0.65 -10.54
N PHE A 55 -20.62 -0.71 -9.65
CA PHE A 55 -20.72 -1.40 -8.36
C PHE A 55 -21.79 -0.76 -7.45
N ALA A 56 -21.79 0.56 -7.35
CA ALA A 56 -22.76 1.31 -6.55
C ALA A 56 -24.20 1.06 -6.99
N ARG A 57 -24.43 1.02 -8.30
CA ARG A 57 -25.76 0.79 -8.89
C ARG A 57 -26.22 -0.67 -8.79
N SER A 58 -25.29 -1.62 -8.85
CA SER A 58 -25.62 -3.05 -9.01
C SER A 58 -25.59 -3.83 -7.69
N ILE A 59 -24.73 -3.42 -6.74
CA ILE A 59 -24.50 -4.16 -5.49
C ILE A 59 -24.92 -3.33 -4.30
N TYR A 60 -24.24 -2.22 -4.03
CA TYR A 60 -24.44 -1.41 -2.84
C TYR A 60 -23.81 -0.03 -2.98
N ASP A 61 -24.60 1.02 -2.76
CA ASP A 61 -24.10 2.40 -2.76
C ASP A 61 -23.50 2.73 -1.39
N LEU A 62 -22.21 3.09 -1.38
CA LEU A 62 -21.49 3.45 -0.15
C LEU A 62 -21.79 4.87 0.32
N GLY A 63 -22.74 5.55 -0.32
CA GLY A 63 -23.24 6.87 0.09
C GLY A 63 -22.33 8.03 -0.31
N SER A 64 -21.15 7.76 -0.86
CA SER A 64 -20.29 8.77 -1.47
C SER A 64 -19.64 8.27 -2.76
N LEU A 65 -19.55 9.17 -3.75
CA LEU A 65 -18.95 8.88 -5.05
C LEU A 65 -17.47 8.45 -4.91
N GLU A 66 -16.76 9.03 -3.96
CA GLU A 66 -15.35 8.74 -3.68
C GLU A 66 -15.12 7.33 -3.12
N LEU A 67 -15.98 6.88 -2.19
CA LEU A 67 -15.90 5.53 -1.65
C LEU A 67 -16.21 4.49 -2.73
N ASN A 68 -17.23 4.75 -3.55
CA ASN A 68 -17.58 3.90 -4.68
C ASN A 68 -16.42 3.80 -5.69
N ALA A 69 -15.77 4.93 -6.00
CA ALA A 69 -14.58 4.99 -6.86
C ALA A 69 -13.39 4.20 -6.28
N LEU A 70 -13.14 4.30 -4.97
CA LEU A 70 -12.09 3.52 -4.29
C LEU A 70 -12.35 2.02 -4.36
N VAL A 71 -13.60 1.59 -4.15
CA VAL A 71 -13.99 0.18 -4.29
C VAL A 71 -13.84 -0.28 -5.75
N GLY A 72 -14.22 0.56 -6.72
CA GLY A 72 -13.98 0.30 -8.14
C GLY A 72 -12.49 0.10 -8.47
N PHE A 73 -11.61 0.91 -7.89
CA PHE A 73 -10.16 0.74 -8.01
C PHE A 73 -9.71 -0.61 -7.44
N LEU A 74 -10.18 -0.96 -6.24
CA LEU A 74 -9.80 -2.21 -5.56
C LEU A 74 -10.30 -3.47 -6.28
N ILE A 75 -11.50 -3.40 -6.86
CA ILE A 75 -12.05 -4.47 -7.70
C ILE A 75 -11.19 -4.65 -8.95
N LEU A 76 -10.86 -3.57 -9.66
CA LEU A 76 -10.06 -3.64 -10.88
C LEU A 76 -8.65 -4.17 -10.64
N ILE A 77 -7.94 -3.63 -9.65
CA ILE A 77 -6.58 -4.10 -9.33
C ILE A 77 -6.62 -5.59 -8.96
N THR A 78 -7.59 -6.03 -8.16
CA THR A 78 -7.73 -7.44 -7.76
C THR A 78 -8.03 -8.33 -8.97
N LEU A 79 -8.95 -7.90 -9.84
CA LEU A 79 -9.33 -8.65 -11.03
C LEU A 79 -8.15 -8.82 -11.99
N ILE A 80 -7.46 -7.72 -12.30
CA ILE A 80 -6.32 -7.73 -13.22
C ILE A 80 -5.14 -8.51 -12.63
N TRP A 81 -4.88 -8.35 -11.34
CA TRP A 81 -3.85 -9.10 -10.64
C TRP A 81 -4.14 -10.60 -10.66
N ALA A 82 -5.37 -11.01 -10.33
CA ALA A 82 -5.79 -12.41 -10.39
C ALA A 82 -5.69 -12.99 -11.81
N LEU A 83 -6.06 -12.21 -12.83
CA LEU A 83 -5.91 -12.61 -14.22
C LEU A 83 -4.44 -12.83 -14.57
N CYS A 84 -3.57 -11.88 -14.23
CA CYS A 84 -2.14 -12.00 -14.50
C CYS A 84 -1.52 -13.22 -13.79
N LEU A 85 -1.91 -13.49 -12.54
CA LEU A 85 -1.52 -14.71 -11.82
C LEU A 85 -1.97 -15.97 -12.56
N PHE A 86 -3.19 -15.99 -13.07
CA PHE A 86 -3.72 -17.12 -13.83
C PHE A 86 -2.92 -17.36 -15.12
N ILE A 87 -2.63 -16.31 -15.89
CA ILE A 87 -1.75 -16.40 -17.07
C ILE A 87 -0.36 -16.91 -16.66
N GLY A 88 0.21 -16.36 -15.58
CA GLY A 88 1.53 -16.78 -15.08
C GLY A 88 1.58 -18.26 -14.72
N GLU A 89 0.54 -18.80 -14.10
CA GLU A 89 0.43 -20.23 -13.77
C GLU A 89 0.30 -21.10 -15.04
N ILE A 90 -0.44 -20.64 -16.05
CA ILE A 90 -0.52 -21.31 -17.36
C ILE A 90 0.87 -21.39 -18.00
N VAL A 91 1.61 -20.27 -18.04
CA VAL A 91 2.93 -20.21 -18.66
C VAL A 91 3.91 -21.10 -17.88
N PHE A 92 3.87 -21.05 -16.55
CA PHE A 92 4.69 -21.92 -15.70
C PHE A 92 4.41 -23.41 -16.00
N ARG A 93 3.13 -23.79 -16.17
CA ARG A 93 2.75 -25.17 -16.49
C ARG A 93 3.25 -25.63 -17.85
N MET A 94 3.46 -24.73 -18.81
CA MET A 94 4.09 -25.06 -20.09
C MET A 94 5.60 -25.27 -19.94
N VAL A 95 6.27 -24.42 -19.14
CA VAL A 95 7.72 -24.44 -18.98
C VAL A 95 8.20 -25.56 -18.04
N LYS A 96 7.34 -26.06 -17.13
CA LYS A 96 7.71 -27.08 -16.14
C LYS A 96 8.21 -28.42 -16.74
N PHE A 97 7.86 -28.72 -17.99
CA PHE A 97 8.27 -29.95 -18.68
C PHE A 97 9.65 -29.82 -19.35
N THR A 98 10.22 -28.62 -19.33
CA THR A 98 11.52 -28.29 -19.92
C THR A 98 12.55 -28.14 -18.80
N PRO A 99 13.86 -28.40 -19.04
CA PRO A 99 14.94 -28.09 -18.09
C PRO A 99 14.98 -26.62 -17.64
N LEU A 100 14.28 -25.72 -18.34
CA LEU A 100 14.05 -24.34 -17.93
C LEU A 100 13.36 -24.20 -16.57
N ALA A 101 12.67 -25.22 -16.05
CA ALA A 101 12.05 -25.16 -14.73
C ALA A 101 13.08 -24.97 -13.59
N VAL A 102 14.29 -25.54 -13.76
CA VAL A 102 15.40 -25.35 -12.80
C VAL A 102 15.92 -23.92 -12.89
N VAL A 103 16.06 -23.38 -14.11
CA VAL A 103 16.46 -21.99 -14.33
C VAL A 103 15.41 -21.03 -13.78
N ASP A 104 14.12 -21.32 -13.95
CA ASP A 104 13.01 -20.53 -13.40
C ASP A 104 13.06 -20.49 -11.86
N SER A 105 13.35 -21.62 -11.22
CA SER A 105 13.50 -21.72 -9.77
C SER A 105 14.72 -20.96 -9.25
N ALA A 106 15.86 -21.04 -9.96
CA ALA A 106 17.09 -20.31 -9.62
C ALA A 106 16.94 -18.80 -9.80
N LEU A 107 16.32 -18.36 -10.90
CA LEU A 107 15.97 -16.95 -11.13
C LEU A 107 14.91 -16.48 -10.12
N GLY A 108 14.01 -17.36 -9.69
CA GLY A 108 13.03 -17.10 -8.64
C GLY A 108 13.69 -16.80 -7.30
N LEU A 109 14.77 -17.52 -6.95
CA LEU A 109 15.60 -17.20 -5.78
C LEU A 109 16.23 -15.82 -5.91
N LEU A 110 16.84 -15.50 -7.06
CA LEU A 110 17.49 -14.21 -7.27
C LEU A 110 16.49 -13.05 -7.24
N PHE A 111 15.33 -13.20 -7.86
CA PHE A 111 14.25 -12.22 -7.84
C PHE A 111 13.67 -12.04 -6.42
N GLY A 112 13.46 -13.15 -5.71
CA GLY A 112 13.06 -13.14 -4.30
C GLY A 112 14.07 -12.41 -3.42
N PHE A 113 15.35 -12.69 -3.61
CA PHE A 113 16.45 -12.00 -2.93
C PHE A 113 16.43 -10.50 -3.21
N CYS A 114 16.37 -10.08 -4.47
CA CYS A 114 16.32 -8.67 -4.84
C CYS A 114 15.14 -7.94 -4.20
N LYS A 115 13.91 -8.48 -4.28
CA LYS A 115 12.74 -7.82 -3.71
C LYS A 115 12.82 -7.74 -2.19
N SER A 116 13.27 -8.82 -1.54
CA SER A 116 13.33 -8.91 -0.08
C SER A 116 14.47 -8.06 0.48
N PHE A 117 15.58 -7.97 -0.25
CA PHE A 117 16.69 -7.08 0.08
C PHE A 117 16.24 -5.62 0.01
N LEU A 118 15.52 -5.24 -1.06
CA LEU A 118 14.96 -3.90 -1.19
C LEU A 118 13.94 -3.60 -0.09
N LEU A 119 13.08 -4.56 0.26
CA LEU A 119 12.11 -4.42 1.35
C LEU A 119 12.79 -4.19 2.71
N ILE A 120 13.78 -5.02 3.07
CA ILE A 120 14.56 -4.82 4.32
C ILE A 120 15.29 -3.48 4.28
N SER A 121 15.83 -3.06 3.13
CA SER A 121 16.56 -1.79 2.99
C SER A 121 15.69 -0.59 3.33
N ILE A 122 14.44 -0.59 2.84
CA ILE A 122 13.44 0.43 3.16
C ILE A 122 13.10 0.41 4.66
N ILE A 123 12.89 -0.77 5.25
CA ILE A 123 12.60 -0.91 6.69
C ILE A 123 13.75 -0.38 7.54
N VAL A 124 14.99 -0.77 7.22
CA VAL A 124 16.21 -0.32 7.89
C VAL A 124 16.35 1.21 7.83
N PHE A 125 16.06 1.80 6.68
CA PHE A 125 16.08 3.25 6.52
C PHE A 125 15.00 3.94 7.35
N GLY A 126 13.77 3.42 7.36
CA GLY A 126 12.69 3.94 8.20
C GLY A 126 13.05 3.93 9.68
N ILE A 127 13.67 2.85 10.16
CA ILE A 127 14.19 2.72 11.53
C ILE A 127 15.25 3.79 11.81
N SER A 128 16.13 4.10 10.85
CA SER A 128 17.17 5.13 11.00
C SER A 128 16.61 6.56 11.07
N GLN A 129 15.39 6.82 10.56
CA GLN A 129 14.75 8.15 10.60
C GLN A 129 13.97 8.42 11.89
N ILE A 130 13.51 7.36 12.58
CA ILE A 130 12.74 7.50 13.81
C ILE A 130 13.69 7.86 14.96
N GLY A 131 13.52 9.04 15.56
CA GLY A 131 14.41 9.58 16.60
C GLY A 131 14.62 8.68 17.82
N TRP A 132 13.58 7.94 18.25
CA TRP A 132 13.67 6.97 19.35
C TRP A 132 14.46 5.70 18.99
N LEU A 133 14.50 5.34 17.71
CA LEU A 133 15.24 4.18 17.17
C LEU A 133 16.64 4.54 16.69
N LYS A 134 17.02 5.83 16.70
CA LYS A 134 18.35 6.30 16.28
C LYS A 134 19.48 5.73 17.15
N ASN A 135 19.25 5.58 18.45
CA ASN A 135 20.20 4.95 19.39
C ASN A 135 20.40 3.46 19.09
N PHE A 136 19.35 2.77 18.63
CA PHE A 136 19.43 1.38 18.17
C PHE A 136 20.20 1.34 16.84
N SER A 137 19.82 2.16 15.86
CA SER A 137 20.52 2.28 14.56
C SER A 137 22.01 2.55 14.69
N GLN A 138 22.45 3.43 15.60
CA GLN A 138 23.88 3.72 15.83
C GLN A 138 24.63 2.52 16.40
N ASN A 139 24.01 1.73 17.29
CA ASN A 139 24.60 0.49 17.80
C ASN A 139 24.70 -0.62 16.73
N ILE A 140 23.73 -0.66 15.80
CA ILE A 140 23.75 -1.59 14.67
C ILE A 140 24.82 -1.19 13.65
N GLU A 141 24.89 0.09 13.29
CA GLU A 141 25.78 0.62 12.26
C GLU A 141 27.27 0.47 12.62
N GLN A 142 27.62 0.47 13.92
CA GLN A 142 28.98 0.23 14.38
C GLN A 142 29.38 -1.26 14.40
N ASN A 143 28.41 -2.16 14.52
CA ASN A 143 28.66 -3.60 14.61
C ASN A 143 28.42 -4.33 13.28
N SER A 144 27.74 -3.73 12.31
CA SER A 144 27.29 -4.40 11.09
C SER A 144 27.93 -3.83 9.83
N SER A 145 28.44 -4.70 8.96
CA SER A 145 28.93 -4.30 7.63
C SER A 145 27.82 -4.24 6.58
N ILE A 146 26.70 -4.93 6.78
CA ILE A 146 25.58 -4.99 5.82
C ILE A 146 24.66 -3.78 5.98
N PHE A 147 24.45 -3.31 7.21
CA PHE A 147 23.59 -2.18 7.52
C PHE A 147 23.96 -0.87 6.78
N PRO A 148 25.23 -0.40 6.76
CA PRO A 148 25.60 0.80 6.02
C PRO A 148 25.41 0.65 4.49
N LEU A 149 25.61 -0.55 3.94
CA LEU A 149 25.34 -0.84 2.53
C LEU A 149 23.84 -0.69 2.21
N MET A 150 22.97 -1.28 3.05
CA MET A 150 21.53 -1.19 2.89
C MET A 150 21.00 0.24 3.08
N LYS A 151 21.57 1.00 4.02
CA LYS A 151 21.22 2.41 4.26
C LYS A 151 21.59 3.30 3.07
N SER A 152 22.78 3.11 2.49
CA SER A 152 23.22 3.86 1.30
C SER A 152 22.29 3.61 0.10
N LEU A 153 21.90 2.36 -0.13
CA LEU A 153 20.96 2.01 -1.19
C LEU A 153 19.56 2.60 -0.93
N ALA A 154 19.08 2.58 0.31
CA ALA A 154 17.80 3.18 0.66
C ALA A 154 17.79 4.70 0.45
N VAL A 155 18.84 5.41 0.90
CA VAL A 155 18.99 6.86 0.68
C VAL A 155 19.00 7.17 -0.81
N ARG A 156 19.71 6.36 -1.61
CA ARG A 156 19.76 6.54 -3.06
C ARG A 156 18.40 6.33 -3.70
N ILE A 157 17.61 5.34 -3.26
CA ILE A 157 16.24 5.10 -3.73
C ILE A 157 15.32 6.26 -3.34
N MET A 158 15.42 6.77 -2.11
CA MET A 158 14.58 7.88 -1.64
C MET A 158 14.88 9.22 -2.31
N ASN A 159 16.15 9.44 -2.68
CA ASN A 159 16.58 10.62 -3.43
C ASN A 159 16.32 10.50 -4.94
N LEU A 160 15.69 9.43 -5.43
CA LEU A 160 15.23 9.38 -6.81
C LEU A 160 14.07 10.37 -6.98
N GLN A 161 14.17 11.20 -8.02
CA GLN A 161 13.21 12.27 -8.33
C GLN A 161 11.75 11.76 -8.39
N GLN A 162 11.53 10.55 -8.90
CA GLN A 162 10.21 9.90 -8.97
C GLN A 162 9.60 9.62 -7.59
N VAL A 163 10.44 9.35 -6.58
CA VAL A 163 9.99 9.08 -5.20
C VAL A 163 9.64 10.39 -4.48
N GLN A 164 10.35 11.48 -4.78
CA GLN A 164 10.03 12.82 -4.26
C GLN A 164 8.70 13.35 -4.83
N GLU A 165 8.48 13.22 -6.14
CA GLU A 165 7.22 13.60 -6.79
C GLU A 165 6.03 12.80 -6.24
N ALA A 166 6.19 11.50 -5.99
CA ALA A 166 5.16 10.69 -5.35
C ALA A 166 4.85 11.18 -3.93
N GLN A 167 5.85 11.60 -3.16
CA GLN A 167 5.67 12.09 -1.79
C GLN A 167 4.99 13.47 -1.74
N GLU A 168 5.33 14.38 -2.64
CA GLU A 168 4.68 15.70 -2.76
C GLU A 168 3.20 15.57 -3.11
N ASN A 169 2.87 14.72 -4.09
CA ASN A 169 1.50 14.42 -4.48
C ASN A 169 0.68 13.80 -3.33
N LEU A 170 1.28 12.91 -2.52
CA LEU A 170 0.59 12.31 -1.37
C LEU A 170 0.36 13.32 -0.22
N ASN A 171 1.34 14.20 0.03
CA ASN A 171 1.22 15.22 1.07
C ASN A 171 0.11 16.22 0.72
N THR A 172 0.05 16.68 -0.52
CA THR A 172 -0.97 17.63 -1.00
C THR A 172 -2.37 17.01 -0.99
N LEU A 173 -2.52 15.72 -1.28
CA LEU A 173 -3.79 14.99 -1.12
C LEU A 173 -4.22 14.92 0.34
N GLY A 174 -3.29 14.63 1.26
CA GLY A 174 -3.56 14.60 2.70
C GLY A 174 -4.06 15.95 3.24
N THR A 175 -3.42 17.06 2.88
CA THR A 175 -3.85 18.40 3.31
C THR A 175 -5.19 18.81 2.71
N GLN A 176 -5.48 18.41 1.47
CA GLN A 176 -6.78 18.68 0.84
C GLN A 176 -7.93 17.92 1.53
N ILE A 177 -7.72 16.68 1.93
CA ILE A 177 -8.72 15.89 2.67
C ILE A 177 -8.98 16.52 4.06
N LEU A 178 -7.92 16.93 4.77
CA LEU A 178 -8.06 17.55 6.09
C LEU A 178 -8.78 18.92 6.01
N ASN A 179 -8.40 19.78 5.07
CA ASN A 179 -9.08 21.07 4.89
C ASN A 179 -10.55 20.90 4.47
N ASN A 180 -10.87 19.98 3.55
CA ASN A 180 -12.27 19.78 3.13
C ASN A 180 -13.15 19.31 4.29
N ASN A 181 -12.62 18.53 5.23
CA ASN A 181 -13.35 18.11 6.42
C ASN A 181 -13.59 19.28 7.39
N GLU A 182 -12.62 20.18 7.57
CA GLU A 182 -12.79 21.38 8.42
C GLU A 182 -13.78 22.39 7.81
N LEU A 183 -13.82 22.51 6.47
CA LEU A 183 -14.79 23.37 5.79
C LEU A 183 -16.22 22.80 5.85
N GLN A 184 -16.38 21.49 5.83
CA GLN A 184 -17.71 20.86 6.00
C GLN A 184 -18.23 20.98 7.43
N ASP A 185 -17.38 20.86 8.45
CA ASP A 185 -17.76 21.08 9.85
C ASP A 185 -18.14 22.54 10.13
N GLY A 186 -17.45 23.51 9.50
CA GLY A 186 -17.79 24.93 9.59
C GLY A 186 -19.15 25.27 8.97
N LEU A 187 -19.50 24.64 7.85
CA LEU A 187 -20.78 24.84 7.14
C LEU A 187 -21.97 24.18 7.85
N ASN A 188 -21.78 22.99 8.43
CA ASN A 188 -22.83 22.30 9.20
C ASN A 188 -23.19 23.08 10.48
N ASN A 189 -22.23 23.75 11.11
CA ASN A 189 -22.47 24.60 12.27
C ASN A 189 -23.11 25.96 11.95
N THR A 190 -23.09 26.41 10.69
CA THR A 190 -23.71 27.68 10.26
C THR A 190 -25.09 27.52 9.62
N LEU A 191 -25.48 26.32 9.17
CA LEU A 191 -26.77 26.04 8.53
C LEU A 191 -27.77 25.30 9.44
N GLY A 192 -27.40 25.05 10.70
CA GLY A 192 -28.20 24.35 11.70
C GLY A 192 -29.09 25.24 12.58
N GLU A 193 -29.89 26.14 12.00
CA GLU A 193 -31.14 26.64 12.62
C GLU A 193 -32.14 26.94 11.50
N PRO A 194 -33.45 26.60 11.62
CA PRO A 194 -34.25 26.91 12.81
C PRO A 194 -35.39 25.91 13.19
N THR A 195 -35.99 26.21 14.35
CA THR A 195 -37.36 25.87 14.82
C THR A 195 -37.70 24.44 15.26
N GLN A 196 -37.84 24.25 16.58
CA GLN A 196 -39.04 23.63 17.16
C GLN A 196 -39.11 23.90 18.67
N ASN A 197 -39.85 24.93 19.08
CA ASN A 197 -40.44 24.97 20.41
C ASN A 197 -41.75 25.77 20.38
N LEU A 198 -42.83 25.12 19.92
CA LEU A 198 -44.19 25.45 20.32
C LEU A 198 -44.82 24.15 20.83
N ALA A 199 -44.81 23.97 22.15
CA ALA A 199 -45.67 23.00 22.82
C ALA A 199 -47.07 23.62 22.99
N PRO A 200 -48.16 22.85 22.84
CA PRO A 200 -49.51 23.33 23.09
C PRO A 200 -49.87 23.07 24.56
N ASP A 201 -49.85 24.09 25.40
CA ASP A 201 -50.46 24.00 26.74
C ASP A 201 -51.93 24.42 26.66
N SER A 202 -52.78 23.40 26.61
CA SER A 202 -54.20 23.46 26.87
C SER A 202 -54.46 23.68 28.36
N HIS A 203 -55.04 24.82 28.77
CA HIS A 203 -55.96 24.86 29.91
C HIS A 203 -56.99 26.02 29.80
N THR A 204 -58.21 25.55 29.63
CA THR A 204 -59.58 26.05 29.86
C THR A 204 -59.85 27.27 30.75
N SER A 205 -60.89 28.02 30.31
CA SER A 205 -61.97 28.69 31.09
C SER A 205 -61.76 30.13 31.62
N GLN A 206 -62.43 31.12 31.00
CA GLN A 206 -63.75 31.66 31.43
C GLN A 206 -64.12 32.96 30.64
N SER A 207 -65.37 32.99 30.16
CA SER A 207 -66.18 34.18 29.77
C SER A 207 -66.66 34.93 31.05
N PRO A 208 -67.39 36.08 31.07
CA PRO A 208 -68.03 36.85 29.98
C PRO A 208 -67.93 38.40 30.08
N GLN A 209 -68.15 39.11 28.98
CA GLN A 209 -69.33 39.94 28.67
C GLN A 209 -69.24 40.46 27.23
#